data_AF-A0A1G9DME5-F1
#
_entry.id   AF-A0A1G9DME5-F1
#
_cell.length_a   1.000
_cell.length_b   1.000
_cell.length_c   1.000
_cell.angle_alpha   90.00
_cell.angle_beta   90.00
_cell.angle_gamma   90.00
#
_symmetry.space_group_name_H-M   'P 1'
#
loop_
_entity.id
_entity.type
_entity.pdbx_description
1 polymer ?
#
loop_
_entity_poly.entity_id
_entity_poly.type
_entity_poly.pdbx_seq_one_letter_code
_entity_poly.pdbx_strand_id
1 'polypeptide(L)'
;MGPVALLTVVVLAVFVGFEVVSKVTSKLHTPLMSGANAIHGIILVGAIIVAGQASDPWVLGIALLAVVLATVNLVGGFVVTDRMLEMFGAHKRARTPAPTGTATAGTATAGGTAGAGHPGDGSAGGGVAGEGR
;
A
#
# COMPACT_ATOMS: atom_id res chain seq x y z
N MET A 1 6.29 0.55 37.05
CA MET A 1 7.31 -0.08 36.16
C MET A 1 8.64 0.61 36.43
N GLY A 2 9.72 -0.14 36.69
CA GLY A 2 11.05 0.46 36.89
C GLY A 2 11.68 0.94 35.58
N PRO A 3 12.69 1.85 35.61
CA PRO A 3 13.38 2.34 34.42
C PRO A 3 13.98 1.23 33.55
N VAL A 4 14.55 0.19 34.19
CA VAL A 4 15.10 -0.99 33.50
C VAL A 4 14.01 -1.73 32.73
N ALA A 5 12.81 -1.88 33.30
CA ALA A 5 11.70 -2.55 32.63
C ALA A 5 11.20 -1.76 31.40
N LEU A 6 11.13 -0.43 31.47
CA LEU A 6 10.79 0.41 30.32
C LEU A 6 11.82 0.27 29.20
N LEU A 7 13.11 0.26 29.56
CA LEU A 7 14.19 0.05 28.60
C LEU A 7 14.08 -1.33 27.93
N THR A 8 13.82 -2.39 28.71
CA THR A 8 13.60 -3.73 28.16
C THR A 8 12.43 -3.74 27.16
N VAL A 9 11.30 -3.13 27.51
CA VAL A 9 10.14 -3.04 26.60
C VAL A 9 10.49 -2.29 25.32
N VAL A 10 11.18 -1.15 25.41
CA VAL A 10 11.60 -0.37 24.24
C VAL A 10 12.52 -1.18 23.34
N VAL A 11 13.55 -1.81 23.91
CA VAL A 11 14.51 -2.62 23.13
C VAL A 11 13.78 -3.78 22.44
N LEU A 12 12.97 -4.55 23.18
CA LEU A 12 12.22 -5.68 22.60
C LEU A 12 11.21 -5.22 21.54
N ALA A 13 10.53 -4.09 21.75
CA ALA A 13 9.60 -3.52 20.77
C ALA A 13 10.31 -3.13 19.46
N VAL A 14 11.53 -2.58 19.53
CA VAL A 14 12.34 -2.27 18.33
C VAL A 14 12.73 -3.54 17.58
N PHE A 15 13.18 -4.59 18.28
CA PHE A 15 13.49 -5.88 17.66
C PHE A 15 12.26 -6.47 16.94
N VAL A 16 11.10 -6.46 17.61
CA VAL A 16 9.84 -6.91 17.01
C VAL A 16 9.46 -6.07 15.79
N GLY A 17 9.57 -4.74 15.88
CA GLY A 17 9.29 -3.84 14.76
C GLY A 17 10.17 -4.12 13.54
N PHE A 18 11.47 -4.30 13.76
CA PHE A 18 12.43 -4.64 12.70
C PHE A 18 12.10 -5.97 12.01
N GLU A 19 11.84 -7.03 12.80
CA GLU A 19 11.54 -8.37 12.28
C GLU A 19 10.24 -8.39 11.47
N VAL A 20 9.21 -7.68 11.93
CA VAL A 20 7.90 -7.60 11.26
C VAL A 20 8.00 -6.82 9.95
N VAL A 21 8.65 -5.65 9.94
CA VAL A 21 8.77 -4.81 8.74
C VAL A 21 9.66 -5.45 7.69
N SER A 22 10.71 -6.18 8.08
CA SER A 22 11.64 -6.84 7.15
C SER A 22 11.00 -7.97 6.33
N LYS A 23 9.84 -8.49 6.75
CA LYS A 23 9.17 -9.64 6.10
C LYS A 23 8.04 -9.25 5.14
N VAL A 24 7.90 -7.96 4.83
CA VAL A 24 6.83 -7.49 3.92
C VAL A 24 7.26 -7.56 2.46
N THR A 25 6.35 -7.99 1.58
CA THR A 25 6.60 -8.08 0.13
C THR A 25 6.66 -6.68 -0.51
N SER A 26 7.40 -6.54 -1.61
CA SER A 26 7.63 -5.22 -2.22
C SER A 26 6.40 -4.51 -2.75
N LYS A 27 5.30 -5.23 -3.00
CA LYS A 27 4.00 -4.62 -3.36
C LYS A 27 3.38 -3.82 -2.21
N LEU A 28 3.80 -4.08 -0.98
CA LEU A 28 3.26 -3.48 0.24
C LEU A 28 4.13 -2.39 0.85
N HIS A 29 5.29 -2.02 0.28
CA HIS A 29 6.10 -0.94 0.84
C HIS A 29 5.35 0.40 0.88
N THR A 30 4.58 0.74 -0.15
CA THR A 30 3.82 2.00 -0.20
C THR A 30 2.62 2.01 0.76
N PRO A 31 1.77 0.95 0.81
CA PRO A 31 0.75 0.83 1.85
C PRO A 31 1.31 0.77 3.27
N LEU A 32 2.44 0.09 3.48
CA LEU A 32 3.08 -0.02 4.79
C LEU A 32 3.67 1.32 5.24
N MET A 33 4.25 2.09 4.32
CA MET A 33 4.72 3.44 4.60
C MET A 33 3.57 4.34 5.06
N SER A 34 2.40 4.26 4.40
CA SER A 34 1.19 4.97 4.84
C SER A 34 0.65 4.44 6.18
N GLY A 35 0.64 3.11 6.37
CA GLY A 35 0.20 2.48 7.61
C GLY A 35 1.05 2.88 8.82
N ALA A 36 2.36 3.01 8.65
CA ALA A 36 3.25 3.51 9.71
C ALA A 36 2.92 4.96 10.11
N ASN A 37 2.49 5.79 9.15
CA ASN A 37 2.02 7.15 9.44
C ASN A 37 0.73 7.14 10.27
N ALA A 38 -0.20 6.22 9.99
CA ALA A 38 -1.42 6.06 10.79
C ALA A 38 -1.12 5.62 12.24
N ILE A 39 -0.19 4.68 12.42
CA ILE A 39 0.20 4.16 13.74
C ILE A 39 0.87 5.24 14.61
N HIS A 40 1.64 6.14 13.99
CA HIS A 40 2.24 7.28 14.70
C HIS A 40 1.17 8.22 15.31
N GLY A 41 -0.10 8.13 14.88
CA GLY A 41 -1.23 8.83 15.49
C GLY A 41 -1.43 8.58 16.99
N ILE A 42 -0.72 7.61 17.60
CA ILE A 42 -0.68 7.39 19.06
C ILE A 42 -0.31 8.65 19.87
N ILE A 43 0.36 9.63 19.24
CA ILE A 43 0.61 10.96 19.83
C ILE A 43 -0.66 11.63 20.38
N LEU A 44 -1.85 11.27 19.87
CA LEU A 44 -3.15 11.73 20.37
C LEU A 44 -3.33 11.43 21.87
N VAL A 45 -2.89 10.26 22.34
CA VAL A 45 -3.00 9.89 23.76
C VAL A 45 -2.17 10.86 24.61
N GLY A 46 -0.96 11.18 24.18
CA GLY A 46 -0.12 12.17 24.85
C GLY A 46 -0.76 13.56 24.87
N ALA A 47 -1.32 14.00 23.74
CA ALA A 47 -2.00 15.29 23.64
C ALA A 47 -3.22 15.39 24.57
N ILE A 48 -4.03 14.33 24.68
CA ILE A 48 -5.18 14.28 25.59
C ILE A 48 -4.73 14.33 27.05
N ILE A 49 -3.66 13.61 27.42
CA ILE A 49 -3.11 13.65 28.78
C ILE A 49 -2.65 15.07 29.13
N VAL A 50 -1.90 15.72 28.22
CA VAL A 50 -1.43 17.10 28.41
C VAL A 50 -2.61 18.07 28.54
N ALA A 51 -3.62 17.95 27.67
CA ALA A 51 -4.83 18.77 27.74
C ALA A 51 -5.58 18.59 29.08
N GLY A 52 -5.69 17.35 29.56
CA GLY A 52 -6.35 17.02 30.82
C GLY A 52 -5.62 17.52 32.08
N GLN A 53 -4.32 17.84 31.97
CA GLN A 53 -3.50 18.39 33.05
C GLN A 53 -3.22 19.89 32.90
N ALA A 54 -3.70 20.53 31.83
CA ALA A 54 -3.45 21.93 31.56
C ALA A 54 -4.24 22.83 32.52
N SER A 55 -3.54 23.57 33.38
CA SER A 55 -4.10 24.57 34.28
C SER A 55 -4.03 26.00 33.74
N ASP A 56 -3.04 26.28 32.88
CA ASP A 56 -2.86 27.57 32.24
C ASP A 56 -3.65 27.63 30.91
N PRO A 57 -4.45 28.69 30.66
CA PRO A 57 -5.20 28.86 29.41
C PRO A 57 -4.35 28.77 28.14
N TRP A 58 -3.08 29.20 28.17
CA TRP A 58 -2.17 29.08 27.02
C TRP A 58 -1.75 27.65 26.76
N VAL A 59 -1.46 26.90 27.81
CA VAL A 59 -1.13 25.48 27.70
C VAL A 59 -2.35 24.70 27.20
N LEU A 60 -3.55 25.03 27.68
CA LEU A 60 -4.80 24.43 27.21
C LEU A 60 -5.04 24.70 25.72
N GLY A 61 -4.81 25.94 25.26
CA GLY A 61 -4.95 26.30 23.85
C GLY A 61 -4.01 25.51 22.94
N ILE A 62 -2.73 25.37 23.33
CA ILE A 62 -1.75 24.57 22.58
C ILE A 62 -2.10 23.08 22.63
N ALA A 63 -2.52 22.56 23.79
CA ALA A 63 -2.90 21.17 23.94
C ALA A 63 -4.13 20.82 23.09
N LEU A 64 -5.11 21.72 23.01
CA LEU A 64 -6.27 21.57 22.14
C LEU A 64 -5.85 21.52 20.65
N LEU A 65 -4.95 22.41 20.23
CA LEU A 65 -4.39 22.38 18.88
C LEU A 65 -3.64 21.07 18.61
N ALA A 66 -2.85 20.60 19.57
CA ALA A 66 -2.14 19.32 19.48
C ALA A 66 -3.11 18.13 19.32
N VAL A 67 -4.24 18.13 20.04
CA VAL A 67 -5.29 17.11 19.90
C VAL A 67 -5.88 17.13 18.49
N VAL A 68 -6.17 18.31 17.94
CA VAL A 68 -6.71 18.43 16.56
C VAL A 68 -5.71 17.89 15.54
N LEU A 69 -4.44 18.31 15.61
CA LEU A 69 -3.40 17.86 14.70
C LEU A 69 -3.14 16.36 14.81
N ALA A 70 -3.12 15.82 16.04
CA ALA A 70 -2.97 14.39 16.28
C ALA A 70 -4.15 13.58 15.72
N THR A 71 -5.38 14.10 15.86
CA THR A 71 -6.58 13.48 15.31
C THR A 71 -6.55 13.44 13.79
N VAL A 72 -6.14 14.55 13.13
CA VAL A 72 -6.00 14.59 11.68
C VAL A 72 -4.96 13.59 11.19
N ASN A 73 -3.82 13.45 11.88
CA ASN A 73 -2.80 12.46 11.50
C ASN A 73 -3.29 11.02 11.68
N LEU A 74 -3.98 10.73 12.78
CA LEU A 74 -4.58 9.42 13.05
C LEU A 74 -5.61 9.07 11.97
N VAL A 75 -6.63 9.91 11.78
CA VAL A 75 -7.73 9.65 10.86
C VAL A 75 -7.26 9.69 9.40
N GLY A 76 -6.48 10.71 9.03
CA GLY A 76 -5.92 10.85 7.68
C GLY A 76 -5.02 9.67 7.30
N GLY A 77 -4.19 9.20 8.23
CA GLY A 77 -3.37 8.01 8.03
C GLY A 77 -4.20 6.76 7.73
N PHE A 78 -5.31 6.53 8.45
CA PHE A 78 -6.18 5.38 8.19
C PHE A 78 -6.95 5.49 6.87
N VAL A 79 -7.48 6.67 6.54
CA VAL A 79 -8.22 6.89 5.28
C VAL A 79 -7.31 6.69 4.06
N VAL A 80 -6.10 7.23 4.08
CA VAL A 80 -5.15 7.08 2.98
C VAL A 80 -4.71 5.62 2.83
N THR A 81 -4.44 4.95 3.95
CA THR A 81 -4.05 3.54 3.94
C THR A 81 -5.18 2.65 3.40
N ASP A 82 -6.42 2.88 3.81
CA ASP A 82 -7.58 2.14 3.31
C ASP A 82 -7.75 2.30 1.80
N ARG A 83 -7.62 3.53 1.28
CA ARG A 83 -7.67 3.81 -0.16
C ARG A 83 -6.55 3.12 -0.95
N MET A 84 -5.35 3.02 -0.36
CA MET A 84 -4.23 2.27 -0.96
C MET A 84 -4.46 0.76 -0.94
N LEU A 85 -5.14 0.23 0.09
CA LEU A 85 -5.44 -1.20 0.21
C LEU A 85 -6.62 -1.64 -0.65
N GLU A 86 -7.58 -0.75 -0.88
CA GLU A 86 -8.72 -0.98 -1.77
C GLU A 86 -8.28 -1.29 -3.22
N MET A 87 -7.10 -0.80 -3.61
CA MET A 87 -6.47 -1.09 -4.91
C MET A 87 -5.92 -2.52 -5.05
N PHE A 88 -5.73 -3.26 -3.95
CA PHE A 88 -5.44 -4.70 -3.97
C PHE A 88 -6.69 -5.57 -3.95
N GLY A 89 -7.84 -5.00 -3.56
CA GLY A 89 -9.14 -5.61 -3.78
C GLY A 89 -9.41 -5.66 -5.27
N ALA A 90 -9.73 -6.85 -5.80
CA ALA A 90 -10.16 -6.99 -7.18
C ALA A 90 -11.30 -5.99 -7.43
N HIS A 91 -11.05 -4.94 -8.21
CA HIS A 91 -12.11 -4.11 -8.74
C HIS A 91 -13.13 -5.07 -9.34
N LYS A 92 -14.37 -5.08 -8.85
CA LYS A 92 -15.46 -5.77 -9.55
C LYS A 92 -15.43 -5.22 -10.96
N ARG A 93 -14.90 -6.00 -11.90
CA ARG A 93 -14.95 -5.72 -13.33
C ARG A 93 -16.39 -5.33 -13.60
N ALA A 94 -16.60 -4.06 -13.94
CA ALA A 94 -17.86 -3.58 -14.44
C ALA A 94 -18.29 -4.57 -15.52
N ARG A 95 -19.46 -5.17 -15.29
CA ARG A 95 -20.01 -6.27 -16.06
C ARG A 95 -20.10 -5.83 -17.52
N THR A 96 -19.18 -6.27 -18.37
CA THR A 96 -19.33 -6.16 -19.82
C THR A 96 -20.61 -6.91 -20.18
N PRO A 97 -21.64 -6.26 -20.75
CA PRO A 97 -22.84 -6.97 -21.19
C PRO A 97 -22.42 -7.99 -22.24
N ALA A 98 -22.77 -9.26 -22.02
CA ALA A 98 -22.46 -10.33 -22.94
C ALA A 98 -23.14 -10.06 -24.30
N PRO A 99 -22.47 -10.33 -25.44
CA PRO A 99 -23.13 -10.26 -26.74
C PRO A 99 -24.14 -11.41 -26.82
N THR A 100 -25.42 -11.07 -26.89
CA THR A 100 -26.52 -12.03 -27.12
C THR A 100 -26.36 -12.63 -28.52
N GLY A 101 -25.74 -13.79 -28.60
CA GLY A 101 -25.69 -14.58 -29.82
C GLY A 101 -27.03 -15.25 -30.09
N THR A 102 -27.79 -14.71 -31.04
CA THR A 102 -28.83 -15.46 -31.75
C THR A 102 -28.23 -16.05 -33.01
N ALA A 103 -27.96 -17.35 -32.98
CA ALA A 103 -27.65 -18.13 -34.17
C ALA A 103 -28.89 -18.24 -35.06
N THR A 104 -28.71 -18.11 -36.39
CA THR A 104 -29.12 -19.05 -37.46
C THR A 104 -29.53 -18.32 -38.74
N ALA A 105 -28.76 -18.50 -39.82
CA ALA A 105 -29.24 -18.82 -41.18
C ALA A 105 -28.04 -18.85 -42.15
N GLY A 106 -27.95 -19.92 -42.96
CA GLY A 106 -26.75 -20.31 -43.71
C GLY A 106 -26.48 -19.57 -45.02
N THR A 107 -25.40 -19.98 -45.70
CA THR A 107 -25.36 -20.48 -47.09
C THR A 107 -23.91 -20.74 -47.52
N ALA A 108 -23.69 -21.78 -48.32
CA ALA A 108 -22.39 -22.33 -48.71
C ALA A 108 -21.72 -21.55 -49.86
N THR A 109 -20.38 -21.55 -49.93
CA THR A 109 -19.62 -21.62 -51.21
C THR A 109 -18.17 -22.08 -50.99
N ALA A 110 -17.65 -22.86 -51.94
CA ALA A 110 -16.41 -23.64 -51.88
C ALA A 110 -15.19 -22.98 -52.57
N GLY A 111 -13.98 -23.50 -52.27
CA GLY A 111 -12.71 -23.34 -53.03
C GLY A 111 -11.73 -22.33 -52.42
N GLY A 112 -10.41 -22.54 -52.28
CA GLY A 112 -9.47 -23.59 -52.66
C GLY A 112 -8.02 -23.14 -52.34
N THR A 113 -7.15 -24.11 -51.98
CA THR A 113 -5.69 -24.23 -52.19
C THR A 113 -4.66 -23.16 -51.71
N ALA A 114 -3.86 -23.57 -50.72
CA ALA A 114 -2.38 -23.67 -50.67
C ALA A 114 -1.42 -22.54 -51.14
N GLY A 115 -0.45 -22.22 -50.27
CA GLY A 115 0.86 -21.61 -50.57
C GLY A 115 1.59 -21.20 -49.28
N ALA A 116 2.52 -22.01 -48.75
CA ALA A 116 3.99 -21.77 -48.72
C ALA A 116 4.38 -20.33 -48.32
N GLY A 117 5.11 -20.01 -47.25
CA GLY A 117 6.26 -20.66 -46.61
C GLY A 117 7.52 -19.80 -46.85
N HIS A 118 8.08 -19.16 -45.81
CA HIS A 118 9.52 -18.83 -45.76
C HIS A 118 10.01 -18.62 -44.30
N PRO A 119 11.14 -19.23 -43.89
CA PRO A 119 11.78 -19.07 -42.59
C PRO A 119 13.04 -18.17 -42.67
N GLY A 120 13.36 -17.49 -41.56
CA GLY A 120 14.58 -16.69 -41.34
C GLY A 120 14.24 -15.67 -40.25
N ASP A 121 15.04 -15.40 -39.22
CA ASP A 121 16.48 -15.46 -39.06
C ASP A 121 16.85 -15.44 -37.56
N GLY A 122 17.92 -16.14 -37.20
CA GLY A 122 18.56 -16.05 -35.89
C GLY A 122 19.85 -15.25 -35.99
N SER A 123 20.04 -14.30 -35.06
CA SER A 123 21.33 -13.72 -34.66
C SER A 123 21.12 -13.07 -33.29
N ALA A 124 21.60 -13.62 -32.18
CA ALA A 124 22.97 -13.56 -31.69
C ALA A 124 23.51 -12.12 -31.50
N GLY A 125 23.87 -11.79 -30.25
CA GLY A 125 24.91 -10.81 -29.92
C GLY A 125 24.45 -9.53 -29.22
N GLY A 126 24.82 -9.36 -27.95
CA GLY A 126 24.69 -8.08 -27.24
C GLY A 126 24.92 -8.14 -25.73
N GLY A 127 26.05 -8.71 -25.29
CA GLY A 127 26.51 -8.57 -23.91
C GLY A 127 27.34 -7.29 -23.75
N VAL A 128 27.08 -6.51 -22.70
CA VAL A 128 27.97 -5.50 -22.11
C VAL A 128 27.62 -5.48 -20.61
N ALA A 129 28.42 -6.13 -19.75
CA ALA A 129 29.38 -5.48 -18.84
C ALA A 129 28.74 -4.32 -18.06
N GLY A 130 28.57 -4.39 -16.74
CA GLY A 130 29.64 -4.58 -15.78
C GLY A 130 30.32 -3.23 -15.52
N GLU A 131 29.66 -2.35 -14.77
CA GLU A 131 30.26 -1.09 -14.28
C GLU A 131 30.26 -1.16 -12.76
N GLY A 132 31.45 -1.39 -12.20
CA GLY A 132 31.71 -1.23 -10.78
C GLY A 132 32.30 0.14 -10.53
N ARG A 133 31.74 0.88 -9.58
CA ARG A 133 32.42 1.82 -8.68
C ARG A 133 31.63 1.92 -7.39
#